data_AF-A0A803NEX1-F1
#
_entry.id   AF-A0A803NEX1-F1
#
_cell.length_a   1.000
_cell.length_b   1.000
_cell.length_c   1.000
_cell.angle_alpha   90.00
_cell.angle_beta   90.00
_cell.angle_gamma   90.00
#
_symmetry.space_group_name_H-M   'P 1'
#
loop_
_entity.id
_entity.type
_entity.pdbx_description
1 polymer ?
#
loop_
_entity_poly.entity_id
_entity_poly.type
_entity_poly.pdbx_seq_one_letter_code
_entity_poly.pdbx_strand_id
1 'polypeptide(L)'
;MNIMSMLGLVIIDRQPKLRSGDKFVLKVKVSESSAARIFFEHYIYKLPNNEPILEAKSVVVLLGKNYRPVRMPTEVKSKLRQLMMHQEAAQRLLIMLCLLLPRC
;
A
#
# COMPACT_ATOMS: atom_id res chain seq x y z
N MET A 1 -4.18 11.12 -18.16
CA MET A 1 -4.56 10.23 -17.07
C MET A 1 -3.46 9.20 -16.92
N ASN A 2 -2.66 9.28 -15.86
CA ASN A 2 -1.63 8.27 -15.56
C ASN A 2 -2.27 7.17 -14.73
N ILE A 3 -1.90 5.92 -14.98
CA ILE A 3 -2.45 4.75 -14.32
C ILE A 3 -1.45 4.30 -13.27
N MET A 4 -1.91 3.98 -12.07
CA MET A 4 -1.06 3.45 -11.02
C MET A 4 -1.32 1.95 -10.91
N SER A 5 -0.33 1.13 -11.29
CA SER A 5 -0.48 -0.33 -11.36
C SER A 5 0.36 -0.98 -10.27
N MET A 6 -0.21 -1.96 -9.57
CA MET A 6 0.57 -2.86 -8.72
C MET A 6 1.40 -3.78 -9.62
N LEU A 7 2.71 -3.83 -9.38
CA LEU A 7 3.64 -4.66 -10.15
C LEU A 7 3.95 -5.97 -9.45
N GLY A 8 3.93 -5.98 -8.12
CA GLY A 8 4.14 -7.20 -7.35
C GLY A 8 3.72 -7.04 -5.89
N LEU A 9 3.33 -8.17 -5.30
CA LEU A 9 3.07 -8.34 -3.87
C LEU A 9 3.91 -9.53 -3.40
N VAL A 10 4.77 -9.29 -2.43
CA VAL A 10 5.59 -10.30 -1.77
C VAL A 10 5.06 -10.46 -0.36
N ILE A 11 4.57 -11.65 -0.03
CA ILE A 11 4.19 -11.98 1.34
C ILE A 11 5.46 -12.41 2.06
N ILE A 12 5.81 -11.71 3.14
CA ILE A 12 7.04 -11.93 3.91
C ILE A 12 6.76 -12.92 5.02
N ASP A 13 5.68 -12.69 5.78
CA ASP A 13 5.25 -13.58 6.84
C ASP A 13 3.75 -13.85 6.72
N ARG A 14 3.38 -15.10 6.98
CA ARG A 14 1.99 -15.55 6.99
C ARG A 14 1.84 -16.62 8.05
N GLN A 15 1.22 -16.24 9.17
CA GLN A 15 0.79 -17.20 10.18
C GLN A 15 -0.62 -17.72 9.90
N PRO A 16 -0.95 -18.98 10.26
CA PRO A 16 -2.30 -19.51 10.17
C PRO A 16 -3.13 -19.09 11.39
N LYS A 17 -4.36 -18.56 11.31
CA LYS A 17 -5.26 -18.19 10.20
C LYS A 17 -6.26 -17.18 10.76
N LEU A 18 -6.54 -16.12 10.02
CA LEU A 18 -7.83 -15.43 10.17
C LEU A 18 -8.94 -16.43 9.89
N ARG A 19 -9.87 -16.56 10.84
CA ARG A 19 -11.08 -17.37 10.69
C ARG A 19 -12.25 -16.46 10.32
N SER A 20 -13.28 -17.05 9.72
CA SER A 20 -14.53 -16.33 9.52
C SER A 20 -15.05 -15.83 10.87
N GLY A 21 -15.35 -14.53 10.97
CA GLY A 21 -15.75 -13.87 12.21
C GLY A 21 -14.63 -13.16 12.97
N ASP A 22 -13.35 -13.36 12.61
CA ASP A 22 -12.25 -12.61 13.21
C ASP A 22 -12.27 -11.15 12.77
N LYS A 23 -12.03 -10.24 13.72
CA LYS A 23 -11.81 -8.81 13.44
C LYS A 23 -10.32 -8.58 13.21
N PHE A 24 -9.97 -7.79 12.21
CA PHE A 24 -8.59 -7.44 11.91
C PHE A 24 -8.46 -6.00 11.42
N VAL A 25 -7.23 -5.47 11.48
CA VAL A 25 -6.87 -4.14 10.98
C VAL A 25 -5.72 -4.29 9.99
N LEU A 26 -5.89 -3.74 8.79
CA LEU A 26 -4.81 -3.56 7.82
C LEU A 26 -4.15 -2.20 8.08
N LYS A 27 -2.85 -2.21 8.38
CA LYS A 27 -2.01 -1.01 8.39
C LYS A 27 -1.10 -1.06 7.17
N VAL A 28 -1.06 0.06 6.44
CA VAL A 28 -0.18 0.18 5.27
C VAL A 28 0.75 1.36 5.49
N LYS A 29 2.03 1.12 5.30
CA LYS A 29 3.11 2.10 5.36
C LYS A 29 3.71 2.25 3.97
N VAL A 30 4.03 3.47 3.58
CA VAL A 30 4.91 3.72 2.44
C VAL A 30 6.34 3.74 2.96
N SER A 31 7.12 2.73 2.61
CA SER A 31 8.49 2.57 3.13
C SER A 31 9.46 3.45 2.35
N GLU A 32 9.32 3.47 1.03
CA GLU A 32 10.19 4.24 0.15
C GLU A 32 9.51 4.58 -1.19
N SER A 33 10.13 5.50 -1.93
CA SER A 33 9.69 5.87 -3.27
C SER A 33 10.89 6.14 -4.17
N SER A 34 10.77 5.73 -5.43
CA SER A 34 11.76 6.01 -6.48
C SER A 34 11.17 6.98 -7.52
N ALA A 35 11.87 7.15 -8.65
CA ALA A 35 11.41 8.04 -9.71
C ALA A 35 10.06 7.64 -10.31
N ALA A 36 9.72 6.35 -10.34
CA ALA A 36 8.48 5.85 -10.96
C ALA A 36 7.76 4.79 -10.12
N ARG A 37 8.32 4.39 -8.97
CA ARG A 37 7.80 3.32 -8.12
C ARG A 37 7.56 3.78 -6.69
N ILE A 38 6.59 3.17 -6.05
CA ILE A 38 6.27 3.35 -4.64
C ILE A 38 6.28 1.97 -3.98
N PHE A 39 6.93 1.88 -2.83
CA PHE A 39 7.05 0.65 -2.06
C PHE A 39 6.21 0.78 -0.80
N PHE A 40 5.36 -0.22 -0.58
CA PHE A 40 4.47 -0.29 0.57
C PHE A 40 4.79 -1.51 1.41
N GLU A 41 4.70 -1.36 2.73
CA GLU A 41 4.64 -2.42 3.71
C GLU A 41 3.22 -2.53 4.24
N HIS A 42 2.66 -3.73 4.18
CA HIS A 42 1.31 -4.07 4.60
C HIS A 42 1.40 -4.97 5.81
N TYR A 43 0.67 -4.62 6.87
CA TYR A 43 0.59 -5.36 8.11
C TYR A 43 -0.86 -5.64 8.44
N ILE A 44 -1.22 -6.91 8.64
CA ILE A 44 -2.54 -7.31 9.12
C ILE A 44 -2.41 -7.71 10.58
N TYR A 45 -3.18 -7.06 11.44
CA TYR A 45 -3.25 -7.37 12.87
C TYR A 45 -4.61 -7.93 13.24
N LYS A 46 -4.65 -9.02 14.00
CA LYS A 46 -5.89 -9.58 14.56
C LYS A 46 -6.27 -8.84 15.84
N LEU A 47 -7.53 -8.45 15.93
CA LEU A 47 -8.12 -7.81 17.11
C LEU A 47 -8.72 -8.84 18.06
N PRO A 48 -8.81 -8.53 19.37
CA PRO A 48 -8.40 -7.26 20.00
C PRO A 48 -6.91 -7.20 20.38
N ASN A 49 -6.19 -8.31 20.33
CA ASN A 49 -4.84 -8.42 20.88
C ASN A 49 -3.75 -7.74 20.02
N ASN A 50 -4.09 -7.20 18.85
CA ASN A 50 -3.15 -6.66 17.86
C ASN A 50 -2.04 -7.65 17.46
N GLU A 51 -2.38 -8.92 17.34
CA GLU A 51 -1.45 -9.98 16.94
C GLU A 51 -1.12 -9.85 15.44
N PRO A 52 0.16 -9.74 15.02
CA PRO A 52 0.52 -9.66 13.61
C PRO A 52 0.29 -11.01 12.91
N ILE A 53 -0.56 -11.02 11.89
CA ILE A 53 -0.92 -12.25 11.14
C ILE A 53 -0.21 -12.32 9.79
N LEU A 54 -0.01 -11.16 9.16
CA LEU A 54 0.59 -11.09 7.84
C LEU A 54 1.42 -9.81 7.69
N GLU A 55 2.61 -9.99 7.14
CA GLU A 55 3.46 -8.92 6.63
C GLU A 55 3.66 -9.13 5.13
N ALA A 56 3.44 -8.09 4.34
CA ALA A 56 3.69 -8.13 2.91
C ALA A 56 4.28 -6.82 2.40
N LYS A 57 5.12 -6.90 1.38
CA LYS A 57 5.62 -5.74 0.63
C LYS A 57 4.98 -5.69 -0.74
N SER A 58 4.54 -4.53 -1.17
CA SER A 58 4.03 -4.34 -2.53
C SER A 58 4.74 -3.21 -3.24
N VAL A 59 4.94 -3.37 -4.54
CA VAL A 59 5.50 -2.33 -5.39
C VAL A 59 4.42 -1.86 -6.35
N VAL A 60 4.22 -0.55 -6.38
CA VAL A 60 3.31 0.12 -7.29
C VAL A 60 4.11 0.98 -8.25
N VAL A 61 3.77 0.94 -9.54
CA VAL A 61 4.44 1.68 -10.60
C VAL A 61 3.47 2.64 -11.25
N LEU A 62 3.94 3.87 -11.44
CA LEU A 62 3.20 4.87 -12.19
C LEU A 62 3.43 4.64 -13.69
N LEU A 63 2.36 4.38 -14.42
CA LEU A 63 2.36 4.13 -15.85
C LEU A 63 1.76 5.32 -16.61
N GLY A 64 2.43 5.71 -17.68
CA GLY A 64 1.88 6.63 -18.66
C GLY A 64 0.88 5.95 -19.58
N LYS A 65 0.32 6.70 -20.53
CA LYS A 65 -0.64 6.20 -21.53
C LYS A 65 -0.13 5.00 -22.34
N ASN A 66 1.19 4.87 -22.48
CA ASN A 66 1.83 3.81 -23.26
C ASN A 66 2.17 2.58 -22.40
N TYR A 67 1.60 2.48 -21.19
CA TYR A 67 1.90 1.42 -20.20
C TYR A 67 3.39 1.31 -19.83
N ARG A 68 4.15 2.38 -20.01
CA ARG A 68 5.57 2.48 -19.61
C ARG A 68 5.69 3.22 -18.28
N PRO A 69 6.66 2.84 -17.42
CA PRO A 69 6.94 3.60 -16.21
C PRO A 69 7.24 5.05 -16.53
N VAL A 70 6.51 5.96 -15.91
CA VAL A 70 6.71 7.41 -16.06
C VAL A 70 7.22 8.00 -14.76
N ARG A 71 8.05 9.03 -14.87
CA ARG A 71 8.54 9.76 -13.72
C ARG A 71 7.37 10.39 -12.98
N MET A 72 7.36 10.22 -11.67
CA MET A 72 6.36 10.74 -10.78
C MET A 72 6.32 12.27 -10.86
N PRO A 73 5.14 12.87 -11.12
CA PRO A 73 4.98 14.32 -11.08
C PRO A 73 5.37 14.88 -9.72
N THR A 74 5.86 16.13 -9.70
CA THR A 74 6.36 16.79 -8.49
C THR A 74 5.28 16.90 -7.41
N GLU A 75 4.03 17.10 -7.80
CA GLU A 75 2.88 17.20 -6.89
C GLU A 75 2.57 15.87 -6.20
N VAL A 76 2.73 14.76 -6.91
CA VAL A 76 2.54 13.41 -6.33
C VAL A 76 3.70 13.12 -5.39
N LYS A 77 4.93 13.48 -5.78
CA LYS A 77 6.12 13.28 -4.96
C LYS A 77 6.08 14.09 -3.66
N SER A 78 5.60 15.33 -3.69
CA SER A 78 5.47 16.17 -2.49
C SER A 78 4.42 15.64 -1.52
N LYS A 79 3.24 15.25 -2.02
CA LYS A 79 2.20 14.61 -1.22
C LYS A 79 2.67 13.27 -0.62
N LEU A 80 3.37 12.46 -1.41
CA LEU A 80 3.91 11.18 -0.94
C LEU A 80 4.91 11.39 0.20
N ARG A 81 5.77 12.42 0.09
CA ARG A 81 6.70 12.80 1.16
C ARG A 81 5.94 13.23 2.42
N GLN A 82 4.91 14.06 2.30
CA GLN A 82 4.07 14.46 3.44
C GLN A 82 3.42 13.24 4.11
N LEU A 83 2.93 12.28 3.33
CA LEU A 83 2.39 11.03 3.86
C LEU A 83 3.43 10.21 4.61
N MET A 84 4.66 10.10 4.07
CA MET A 84 5.76 9.42 4.76
C MET A 84 6.11 10.08 6.10
N MET A 85 6.12 11.41 6.16
CA MET A 85 6.41 12.14 7.40
C MET A 85 5.29 12.01 8.45
N HIS A 86 4.04 11.86 8.02
CA HIS A 86 2.87 11.82 8.92
C HIS A 86 2.25 10.43 9.07
N GLN A 87 2.97 9.37 8.67
CA GLN A 87 2.46 7.99 8.69
C GLN A 87 2.02 7.52 10.09
N GLU A 88 2.67 8.00 11.15
CA GLU A 88 2.30 7.67 12.53
C GLU A 88 0.97 8.30 12.97
N ALA A 89 0.61 9.45 12.39
CA ALA A 89 -0.64 10.17 12.67
C ALA A 89 -1.80 9.79 11.72
N ALA A 90 -1.48 9.33 10.50
CA ALA A 90 -2.43 9.11 9.42
C ALA A 90 -2.83 7.62 9.27
N GLN A 91 -3.39 7.03 10.32
CA GLN A 91 -3.86 5.62 10.30
C GLN A 91 -5.13 5.38 9.46
N ARG A 92 -5.62 6.36 8.68
CA ARG A 92 -6.95 6.35 8.05
C ARG A 92 -7.01 6.38 6.52
N LEU A 93 -5.89 6.46 5.79
CA LEU A 93 -5.95 6.91 4.39
C LEU A 93 -6.10 5.82 3.30
N LEU A 94 -6.00 4.52 3.58
CA LEU A 94 -5.92 3.52 2.51
C LEU A 94 -7.18 2.67 2.25
N ILE A 95 -8.37 3.14 2.61
CA ILE A 95 -9.60 2.64 1.96
C ILE A 95 -9.72 3.20 0.53
N MET A 96 -9.03 4.32 0.23
CA MET A 96 -9.11 5.00 -1.07
C MET A 96 -8.33 4.34 -2.21
N LEU A 97 -7.31 3.51 -1.92
CA LEU A 97 -6.51 2.89 -3.00
C LEU A 97 -7.03 1.51 -3.43
N CYS A 98 -7.66 0.76 -2.53
CA CYS A 98 -8.35 -0.49 -2.91
C CYS A 98 -9.62 -0.22 -3.76
N LEU A 99 -10.21 0.98 -3.70
CA LEU A 99 -11.35 1.36 -4.55
C LEU A 99 -10.96 1.84 -5.97
N LEU A 100 -9.66 2.00 -6.26
CA LEU A 100 -9.15 2.39 -7.58
C LEU A 100 -8.62 1.21 -8.41
N LEU A 101 -8.68 -0.02 -7.89
CA LEU A 101 -8.67 -1.19 -8.74
C LEU A 101 -10.05 -1.28 -9.41
N PRO A 102 -10.13 -1.35 -10.76
CA PRO A 102 -11.41 -1.57 -11.42
C PRO A 102 -11.98 -2.87 -10.87
N ARG A 103 -13.22 -2.79 -10.38
CA ARG A 103 -14.04 -3.93 -10.00
C ARG A 103 -13.99 -4.96 -11.14
N CYS A 104 -13.40 -6.12 -10.87
CA CYS A 104 -13.80 -7.36 -11.51
C CYS A 104 -14.82 -8.03 -10.60
#